data_AF-A0A939U6L3-F1
#
_entry.id   AF-A0A939U6L3-F1
#
_cell.length_a   1.000
_cell.length_b   1.000
_cell.length_c   1.000
_cell.angle_alpha   90.00
_cell.angle_beta   90.00
_cell.angle_gamma   90.00
#
_symmetry.space_group_name_H-M   'P 1'
#
loop_
_entity.id
_entity.type
_entity.pdbx_description
1 polymer ?
#
loop_
_entity_poly.entity_id
_entity_poly.type
_entity_poly.pdbx_seq_one_letter_code
_entity_poly.pdbx_strand_id
1 'polypeptide(L)'
;SQLTHCIAVALMTCNDNEHLNEYTGDSFRDLTRIAHINEKMWSELFFMNKEPLLREMNRFIDELTEIRTLIETDDAEGLKEKMKLSTRRRERFDRKRNVRTDK
;
A
#
# COMPACT_ATOMS: atom_id res chain seq x y z
N SER A 1 2.21 6.96 7.02
CA SER A 1 0.77 7.25 7.02
C SER A 1 0.33 7.97 5.74
N GLN A 2 1.02 9.01 5.27
CA GLN A 2 0.58 9.70 4.04
C GLN A 2 0.60 8.82 2.78
N LEU A 3 1.69 8.07 2.54
CA LEU A 3 1.76 7.13 1.41
C LEU A 3 0.58 6.14 1.37
N THR A 4 0.14 5.61 2.52
CA THR A 4 -0.98 4.65 2.55
C THR A 4 -2.31 5.30 2.13
N HIS A 5 -2.51 6.58 2.41
CA HIS A 5 -3.67 7.32 1.90
C HIS A 5 -3.57 7.54 0.40
N CYS A 6 -2.38 7.87 -0.12
CA CYS A 6 -2.17 8.00 -1.56
C CYS A 6 -2.43 6.68 -2.31
N ILE A 7 -1.98 5.54 -1.76
CA ILE A 7 -2.24 4.21 -2.33
C ILE A 7 -3.74 3.91 -2.29
N ALA A 8 -4.44 4.19 -1.18
CA ALA A 8 -5.87 3.97 -1.06
C ALA A 8 -6.68 4.80 -2.06
N VAL A 9 -6.31 6.08 -2.25
CA VAL A 9 -6.91 6.95 -3.27
C VAL A 9 -6.60 6.44 -4.69
N ALA A 10 -5.36 6.02 -4.96
CA ALA A 10 -4.99 5.46 -6.25
C ALA A 10 -5.77 4.18 -6.57
N LEU A 11 -5.97 3.28 -5.60
CA LEU A 11 -6.79 2.07 -5.77
C LEU A 11 -8.26 2.39 -6.10
N MET A 12 -8.82 3.46 -5.51
CA MET A 12 -10.18 3.89 -5.82
C MET A 12 -10.31 4.59 -7.18
N THR A 13 -9.23 5.17 -7.70
CA THR A 13 -9.23 6.00 -8.92
C THR A 13 -8.60 5.32 -10.13
N CYS A 14 -7.96 4.16 -9.96
CA CYS A 14 -7.37 3.42 -11.08
C CYS A 14 -8.39 2.63 -11.91
N ASN A 15 -9.67 2.60 -11.50
CA ASN A 15 -10.75 1.95 -12.22
C ASN A 15 -12.01 2.82 -12.15
N ASP A 16 -12.52 3.21 -13.30
CA ASP A 16 -13.71 4.07 -13.44
C ASP A 16 -15.03 3.28 -13.43
N ASN A 17 -14.99 1.98 -13.12
CA ASN A 17 -16.19 1.15 -13.06
C ASN A 17 -17.07 1.53 -11.86
N GLU A 18 -18.25 2.08 -12.14
CA GLU A 18 -19.25 2.48 -11.13
C GLU A 18 -19.76 1.31 -10.28
N HIS A 19 -19.62 0.07 -10.76
CA HIS A 19 -19.97 -1.17 -10.05
C HIS A 19 -18.79 -1.78 -9.29
N LEU A 20 -17.77 -1.00 -8.94
CA LEU A 20 -16.59 -1.48 -8.21
C LEU A 20 -16.98 -2.28 -6.95
N ASN A 21 -18.02 -1.84 -6.25
CA ASN A 21 -18.59 -2.47 -5.05
C ASN A 21 -19.08 -3.91 -5.27
N GLU A 22 -19.48 -4.27 -6.49
CA GLU A 22 -20.02 -5.58 -6.87
C GLU A 22 -18.91 -6.61 -7.18
N TYR A 23 -17.71 -6.15 -7.55
CA TYR A 23 -16.61 -7.02 -8.00
C TYR A 23 -15.37 -6.98 -7.09
N THR A 24 -15.36 -6.12 -6.07
CA THR A 24 -14.27 -6.04 -5.10
C THR A 24 -14.52 -6.91 -3.87
N GLY A 25 -13.57 -7.80 -3.55
CA GLY A 25 -13.57 -8.57 -2.32
C GLY A 25 -13.17 -7.74 -1.08
N ASP A 26 -13.23 -8.37 0.09
CA ASP A 26 -13.01 -7.71 1.39
C ASP A 26 -11.63 -7.03 1.51
N SER A 27 -10.59 -7.60 0.89
CA SER A 27 -9.23 -7.03 0.91
C SER A 27 -9.15 -5.66 0.26
N PHE A 28 -9.90 -5.43 -0.82
CA PHE A 28 -9.96 -4.11 -1.47
C PHE A 28 -10.64 -3.11 -0.53
N ARG A 29 -11.78 -3.50 0.08
CA ARG A 29 -12.50 -2.66 1.04
C ARG A 29 -11.64 -2.27 2.23
N ASP A 30 -10.85 -3.21 2.76
CA ASP A 30 -9.93 -2.95 3.87
C ASP A 30 -8.81 -1.98 3.49
N LEU A 31 -8.25 -2.12 2.28
CA LEU A 31 -7.19 -1.25 1.78
C LEU A 31 -7.70 0.16 1.46
N THR A 32 -8.93 0.30 0.98
CA THR A 32 -9.53 1.59 0.61
C THR A 32 -10.35 2.24 1.72
N ARG A 33 -10.51 1.60 2.88
CA ARG A 33 -11.20 2.17 4.05
C ARG A 33 -10.68 3.54 4.48
N ILE A 34 -9.38 3.78 4.27
CA ILE A 34 -8.72 5.05 4.59
C ILE A 34 -8.73 6.06 3.43
N ALA A 35 -9.37 5.76 2.30
CA ALA A 35 -9.48 6.69 1.17
C ALA A 35 -10.55 7.78 1.40
N HIS A 36 -11.47 7.57 2.34
CA HIS A 36 -12.44 8.60 2.73
C HIS A 36 -11.78 9.64 3.64
N ILE A 37 -11.19 10.67 3.03
CA ILE A 37 -10.41 11.71 3.68
C ILE A 37 -10.90 13.12 3.38
N ASN A 38 -10.66 14.04 4.30
CA ASN A 38 -10.89 15.47 4.09
C ASN A 38 -9.86 16.02 3.08
N GLU A 39 -10.32 16.37 1.90
CA GLU A 39 -9.51 16.79 0.76
C GLU A 39 -8.68 18.04 1.05
N LYS A 40 -9.25 19.01 1.80
CA LYS A 40 -8.56 20.24 2.16
C LYS A 40 -7.37 19.97 3.09
N MET A 41 -7.62 19.29 4.21
CA MET A 41 -6.58 18.99 5.20
C MET A 41 -5.49 18.08 4.61
N TRP A 42 -5.87 17.04 3.86
CA TRP A 42 -4.90 16.07 3.36
C TRP A 42 -4.05 16.59 2.20
N SER A 43 -4.62 17.43 1.33
CA SER A 43 -3.81 18.10 0.29
C SER A 43 -2.75 19.01 0.91
N GLU A 44 -3.12 19.82 1.92
CA GLU A 44 -2.16 20.64 2.69
C GLU A 44 -1.07 19.77 3.33
N LEU A 45 -1.44 18.68 4.01
CA LEU A 45 -0.48 17.76 4.64
C LEU A 45 0.47 17.09 3.64
N PHE A 46 -0.03 16.70 2.45
CA PHE A 46 0.80 16.13 1.40
C PHE A 46 1.81 17.14 0.88
N PHE A 47 1.39 18.38 0.62
CA PHE A 47 2.30 19.43 0.15
C PHE A 47 3.32 19.86 1.21
N MET A 48 2.92 19.94 2.48
CA MET A 48 3.84 20.22 3.59
C MET A 48 4.96 19.17 3.71
N ASN A 49 4.71 17.93 3.30
CA ASN A 49 5.65 16.82 3.38
C ASN A 49 6.03 16.27 2.00
N LYS A 50 6.03 17.13 0.98
CA LYS A 50 6.19 16.76 -0.43
C LYS A 50 7.43 15.90 -0.70
N GLU A 51 8.61 16.38 -0.33
CA GLU A 51 9.86 15.70 -0.69
C GLU A 51 10.00 14.32 -0.04
N PRO A 52 9.75 14.14 1.28
CA PRO A 52 9.70 12.80 1.87
C PRO A 52 8.62 11.92 1.25
N LEU A 53 7.42 12.46 0.99
CA LEU A 53 6.31 11.69 0.42
C LEU A 53 6.63 11.17 -0.98
N LEU A 54 7.20 12.01 -1.85
CA LEU A 54 7.62 11.61 -3.20
C LEU A 54 8.69 10.51 -3.16
N ARG A 55 9.66 10.59 -2.23
CA ARG A 55 10.65 9.52 -2.06
C ARG A 55 10.03 8.20 -1.64
N GLU A 56 9.04 8.22 -0.74
CA GLU A 56 8.31 7.01 -0.36
C GLU A 56 7.45 6.46 -1.51
N MET A 57 6.82 7.34 -2.30
CA MET A 57 6.06 6.95 -3.49
C MET A 57 6.96 6.24 -4.50
N ASN A 58 8.15 6.79 -4.80
CA ASN A 58 9.09 6.18 -5.73
C ASN A 58 9.52 4.78 -5.27
N ARG A 59 9.88 4.63 -3.98
CA ARG A 59 10.18 3.31 -3.42
C ARG A 59 9.04 2.31 -3.59
N PHE A 60 7.80 2.74 -3.38
CA PHE A 60 6.64 1.88 -3.55
C PHE A 60 6.40 1.51 -5.02
N ILE A 61 6.55 2.47 -5.94
CA ILE A 61 6.43 2.26 -7.39
C ILE A 61 7.50 1.28 -7.87
N ASP A 62 8.74 1.40 -7.40
CA ASP A 62 9.83 0.48 -7.74
C ASP A 62 9.49 -0.95 -7.31
N GLU A 63 9.02 -1.14 -6.08
CA GLU A 63 8.62 -2.44 -5.54
C GLU A 63 7.44 -3.06 -6.31
N LEU A 64 6.45 -2.24 -6.68
CA LEU A 64 5.31 -2.66 -7.49
C LEU A 64 5.72 -3.03 -8.92
N THR A 65 6.63 -2.25 -9.50
CA THR A 65 7.21 -2.50 -10.83
C THR A 65 7.98 -3.80 -10.84
N GLU A 66 8.77 -4.08 -9.81
CA GLU A 66 9.49 -5.36 -9.69
C GLU A 66 8.52 -6.55 -9.60
N ILE A 67 7.43 -6.45 -8.82
CA ILE A 67 6.40 -7.51 -8.78
C ILE A 67 5.78 -7.72 -10.17
N ARG A 68 5.45 -6.62 -10.87
CA ARG A 68 4.94 -6.69 -12.24
C ARG A 68 5.94 -7.39 -13.17
N THR A 69 7.21 -7.01 -13.13
CA THR A 69 8.26 -7.62 -13.97
C THR A 69 8.37 -9.12 -13.70
N LEU A 70 8.41 -9.55 -12.43
CA LEU A 70 8.46 -10.96 -12.07
C LEU A 70 7.29 -11.77 -12.66
N ILE A 71 6.10 -11.17 -12.72
CA ILE A 71 4.92 -11.77 -13.34
C ILE A 71 5.05 -11.78 -14.88
N GLU A 72 5.46 -10.66 -15.49
CA GLU A 72 5.65 -10.55 -16.95
C GLU A 72 6.70 -11.52 -17.50
N THR A 73 7.68 -11.90 -16.69
CA THR A 73 8.75 -12.84 -17.07
C THR A 73 8.52 -14.26 -16.57
N ASP A 74 7.33 -14.59 -16.04
CA ASP A 74 6.99 -15.90 -15.45
C ASP A 74 7.98 -16.38 -14.36
N ASP A 75 8.62 -15.46 -13.63
CA ASP A 75 9.58 -15.78 -12.56
C ASP A 75 8.85 -16.10 -11.25
N ALA A 76 8.31 -17.32 -11.21
CA ALA A 76 7.58 -17.83 -10.05
C ALA A 76 8.46 -17.93 -8.79
N GLU A 77 9.77 -18.18 -8.92
CA GLU A 77 10.64 -18.32 -7.75
C GLU A 77 11.02 -16.96 -7.16
N GLY A 78 11.36 -15.98 -8.01
CA GLY A 78 11.59 -14.60 -7.58
C GLY A 78 10.36 -14.01 -6.89
N LEU A 79 9.16 -14.27 -7.42
CA LEU A 79 7.90 -13.84 -6.79
C LEU A 79 7.70 -14.47 -5.41
N LYS A 80 7.96 -15.79 -5.26
CA LYS A 80 7.89 -16.48 -3.96
C LYS A 80 8.90 -15.92 -2.96
N GLU A 81 10.13 -15.63 -3.38
CA GLU A 81 11.13 -15.04 -2.49
C GLU A 81 10.71 -13.66 -1.99
N LYS A 82 10.13 -12.82 -2.86
CA LYS A 82 9.57 -11.53 -2.46
C LYS A 82 8.43 -11.70 -1.45
N MET A 83 7.53 -12.67 -1.65
CA MET A 83 6.46 -13.00 -0.68
C MET A 83 7.02 -13.48 0.66
N LYS A 84 8.01 -14.40 0.67
CA LYS A 84 8.68 -14.87 1.89
C LYS A 84 9.33 -13.71 2.64
N LEU A 85 9.97 -12.78 1.93
CA LEU A 85 10.55 -11.57 2.52
C LEU A 85 9.48 -10.68 3.19
N SER A 86 8.34 -10.48 2.52
CA SER A 86 7.20 -9.73 3.06
C SER A 86 6.69 -10.36 4.37
N THR A 87 6.47 -11.69 4.37
CA THR A 87 6.01 -12.43 5.56
C THR A 87 6.98 -12.26 6.74
N ARG A 88 8.28 -12.44 6.51
CA ARG A 88 9.31 -12.24 7.56
C ARG A 88 9.30 -10.82 8.13
N ARG A 89 9.14 -9.80 7.27
CA ARG A 89 9.03 -8.39 7.70
C ARG A 89 7.77 -8.16 8.54
N ARG A 90 6.63 -8.76 8.15
CA ARG A 90 5.36 -8.66 8.88
C ARG A 90 5.44 -9.30 10.27
N GLU A 91 5.99 -10.50 10.38
CA GLU A 91 6.19 -11.16 11.68
C GLU A 91 7.04 -10.32 12.65
N ARG A 92 8.04 -9.61 12.13
CA ARG A 92 8.86 -8.69 12.94
C ARG A 92 8.08 -7.46 13.38
N PHE A 93 7.19 -6.94 12.53
CA PHE A 93 6.31 -5.84 12.86
C PHE A 93 5.33 -6.21 13.97
N ASP A 94 4.70 -7.39 13.87
CA ASP A 94 3.71 -7.86 14.85
C ASP A 94 4.35 -8.16 16.21
N ARG A 95 5.55 -8.77 16.24
CA ARG A 95 6.31 -8.99 17.49
C ARG A 95 6.60 -7.70 18.26
N LYS A 96 6.84 -6.58 17.58
CA LYS A 96 7.08 -5.29 18.24
C LYS A 96 5.83 -4.69 18.91
N ARG A 97 4.62 -5.11 18.51
CA ARG A 97 3.38 -4.68 19.18
C ARG A 97 3.17 -5.39 20.52
N ASN A 98 3.51 -6.68 20.61
CA ASN A 98 3.32 -7.48 21.82
C ASN A 98 4.27 -7.13 22.97
N VAL A 99 5.38 -6.42 22.71
CA VAL A 99 6.34 -6.00 23.75
C VAL A 99 5.90 -4.68 24.44
N ARG A 100 4.92 -3.95 23.89
CA ARG A 100 4.46 -2.66 24.43
C ARG A 100 3.22 -2.74 25.33
N THR A 101 2.68 -3.94 25.58
CA THR A 101 1.47 -4.15 26.39
C THR A 101 1.73 -4.53 27.85
N ASP A 102 2.99 -4.63 28.28
CA ASP A 102 3.36 -4.86 29.68
C ASP A 102 4.04 -3.63 30.29
N LYS A 103 3.28 -2.54 30.53
CA LYS A 103 3.58 -1.50 31.54
C LYS A 103 2.30 -0.76 31.94
#